data_AF-A0A7D3WPA7-F1
#
_entry.id   AF-A0A7D3WPA7-F1
#
_cell.length_a   1.000
_cell.length_b   1.000
_cell.length_c   1.000
_cell.angle_alpha   90.00
_cell.angle_beta   90.00
_cell.angle_gamma   90.00
#
_symmetry.space_group_name_H-M   'P 1'
#
loop_
_entity.id
_entity.type
_entity.pdbx_description
1 polymer ?
#
loop_
_entity_poly.entity_id
_entity_poly.type
_entity_poly.pdbx_seq_one_letter_code
_entity_poly.pdbx_strand_id
1 'polypeptide(L)'
;MLQPTTSLPLPAGPAATSRVPAIDVVRGLAMVIMALDHIREFWCATRVRPEDVAHASALLFLTRWITHFCAPTFVFLAGVSVFLYQQKQAGRGKVSRFLLTRGLWLVVLELVLINFLLQWGYNLVLLEVIWVLGWSMVLLAGLIWLPRWLLVTLALGMIAGQHLLPTAQPVTASNLLWALLYGGRPFSR
;
A
#
# COMPACT_ATOMS: atom_id res chain seq x y z
N MET A 1 3.50 -2.54 69.92
CA MET A 1 3.60 -3.53 68.83
C MET A 1 3.01 -2.91 67.57
N LEU A 2 3.84 -2.40 66.66
CA LEU A 2 3.40 -1.84 65.36
C LEU A 2 3.61 -2.92 64.30
N GLN A 3 2.54 -3.40 63.67
CA GLN A 3 2.64 -4.35 62.56
C GLN A 3 3.10 -3.60 61.29
N PRO A 4 4.06 -4.13 60.52
CA PRO A 4 4.46 -3.55 59.25
C PRO A 4 3.38 -3.85 58.19
N THR A 5 2.84 -2.79 57.58
CA THR A 5 1.92 -2.89 56.44
C THR A 5 2.69 -3.32 55.20
N THR A 6 2.60 -4.61 54.87
CA THR A 6 3.10 -5.14 53.59
C THR A 6 2.17 -4.68 52.46
N SER A 7 2.57 -3.64 51.72
CA SER A 7 1.88 -3.24 50.50
C SER A 7 2.16 -4.28 49.40
N LEU A 8 1.11 -5.02 49.00
CA LEU A 8 1.18 -5.89 47.83
C LEU A 8 1.44 -5.05 46.57
N PRO A 9 2.40 -5.42 45.70
CA PRO A 9 2.55 -4.78 44.41
C PRO A 9 1.32 -5.12 43.57
N LEU A 10 0.56 -4.10 43.15
CA LEU A 10 -0.49 -4.30 42.16
C LEU A 10 0.16 -4.76 40.84
N PRO A 11 -0.40 -5.78 40.18
CA PRO A 11 0.13 -6.25 38.90
C PRO A 11 0.14 -5.08 37.93
N ALA A 12 1.31 -4.77 37.37
CA ALA A 12 1.44 -3.78 36.31
C ALA A 12 0.55 -4.21 35.15
N GLY A 13 -0.55 -3.48 34.92
CA GLY A 13 -1.41 -3.70 33.78
C GLY A 13 -0.59 -3.64 32.48
N PRO A 14 -0.98 -4.37 31.43
CA PRO A 14 -0.23 -4.41 30.18
C PRO A 14 -0.02 -2.98 29.69
N ALA A 15 1.24 -2.58 29.52
CA ALA A 15 1.60 -1.24 29.06
C ALA A 15 0.83 -0.96 27.76
N ALA A 16 -0.14 -0.05 27.84
CA ALA A 16 -0.92 0.35 26.69
C ALA A 16 0.06 0.91 25.65
N THR A 17 0.36 0.14 24.62
CA THR A 17 1.10 0.63 23.47
C THR A 17 0.32 1.82 22.92
N SER A 18 0.77 3.04 23.20
CA SER A 18 0.16 4.26 22.70
C SER A 18 0.16 4.19 21.17
N ARG A 19 -1.00 3.88 20.58
CA ARG A 19 -1.25 3.95 19.15
C ARG A 19 -1.59 5.40 18.83
N VAL A 20 -1.29 5.84 17.61
CA VAL A 20 -1.63 7.20 17.18
C VAL A 20 -3.01 7.14 16.52
N PRO A 21 -4.09 7.52 17.22
CA PRO A 21 -5.45 7.32 16.73
C PRO A 21 -5.72 8.08 15.44
N ALA A 22 -5.09 9.24 15.24
CA ALA A 22 -5.21 10.01 14.01
C ALA A 22 -4.75 9.22 12.77
N ILE A 23 -3.67 8.44 12.87
CA ILE A 23 -3.17 7.61 11.75
C ILE A 23 -4.17 6.51 11.42
N ASP A 24 -4.74 5.87 12.45
CA ASP A 24 -5.70 4.80 12.27
C ASP A 24 -7.02 5.31 11.65
N VAL A 25 -7.50 6.49 12.05
CA VAL A 25 -8.70 7.14 11.47
C VAL A 25 -8.50 7.49 10.01
N VAL A 26 -7.40 8.16 9.65
CA VAL A 26 -7.13 8.56 8.26
C VAL A 26 -6.96 7.33 7.36
N ARG A 27 -6.27 6.29 7.86
CA ARG A 27 -6.11 5.04 7.13
C ARG A 27 -7.46 4.33 6.92
N GLY A 28 -8.31 4.31 7.94
CA GLY A 28 -9.64 3.72 7.87
C GLY A 28 -10.54 4.43 6.86
N LEU A 29 -10.53 5.77 6.87
CA LEU A 29 -11.27 6.56 5.89
C LEU A 29 -10.78 6.28 4.46
N ALA A 30 -9.47 6.25 4.23
CA ALA A 30 -8.90 5.93 2.93
C ALA A 30 -9.32 4.52 2.45
N MET A 31 -9.30 3.52 3.33
CA MET A 31 -9.74 2.15 3.01
C MET A 31 -11.22 2.11 2.57
N VAL A 32 -12.11 2.84 3.27
CA VAL A 32 -13.54 2.90 2.92
C VAL A 32 -13.76 3.54 1.55
N ILE A 33 -13.13 4.70 1.30
CA ILE A 33 -13.26 5.41 0.02
C ILE A 33 -12.72 4.54 -1.13
N MET A 34 -11.58 3.89 -0.94
CA MET A 34 -11.00 2.99 -1.95
C MET A 34 -11.90 1.79 -2.22
N ALA A 35 -12.51 1.17 -1.21
CA ALA A 35 -13.43 0.06 -1.40
C ALA A 35 -14.69 0.48 -2.17
N LEU A 36 -15.27 1.65 -1.87
CA LEU A 36 -16.42 2.18 -2.60
C LEU A 36 -16.11 2.41 -4.08
N ASP A 37 -14.92 2.93 -4.40
CA ASP A 37 -14.48 3.14 -5.78
C ASP A 37 -14.33 1.82 -6.55
N HIS A 38 -13.79 0.77 -5.91
CA HIS A 38 -13.68 -0.54 -6.53
C HIS A 38 -15.06 -1.19 -6.73
N ILE A 39 -15.95 -1.15 -5.73
CA ILE A 39 -17.33 -1.65 -5.86
C ILE A 39 -18.05 -0.98 -7.02
N ARG A 40 -17.86 0.34 -7.19
CA ARG A 40 -18.40 1.07 -8.34
C ARG A 40 -17.83 0.53 -9.65
N GLU A 41 -16.51 0.34 -9.74
CA GLU A 41 -15.86 -0.17 -10.97
C GLU A 41 -16.32 -1.59 -11.34
N PHE A 42 -16.57 -2.45 -10.34
CA PHE A 42 -17.04 -3.82 -10.56
C PHE A 42 -18.53 -3.89 -10.93
N TRP A 43 -19.37 -3.10 -10.28
CA TRP A 43 -20.84 -3.22 -10.42
C TRP A 43 -21.50 -2.17 -11.30
N CYS A 44 -20.82 -1.07 -11.63
CA CYS A 44 -21.37 -0.02 -12.47
C CYS A 44 -20.80 -0.11 -13.90
N ALA A 45 -21.63 -0.52 -14.85
CA ALA A 45 -21.26 -0.71 -16.26
C ALA A 45 -21.07 0.61 -17.05
N THR A 46 -20.82 1.75 -16.40
CA THR A 46 -20.56 3.01 -17.13
C THR A 46 -19.17 2.96 -17.73
N ARG A 47 -19.08 2.60 -19.03
CA ARG A 47 -17.84 2.57 -19.84
C ARG A 47 -17.22 3.95 -20.10
N VAL A 48 -17.70 5.00 -19.43
CA VAL A 48 -17.15 6.35 -19.58
C VAL A 48 -15.89 6.41 -18.74
N ARG A 49 -14.76 6.65 -19.39
CA ARG A 49 -13.48 6.85 -18.71
C ARG A 49 -13.62 8.07 -17.79
N PRO A 50 -13.35 7.96 -16.48
CA PRO A 50 -13.50 9.08 -15.54
C PRO A 50 -12.49 10.22 -15.79
N GLU A 51 -11.46 9.96 -16.58
CA GLU A 51 -10.48 10.95 -17.06
C GLU A 51 -10.90 11.68 -18.34
N ASP A 52 -12.01 11.28 -18.98
CA ASP A 52 -12.53 11.95 -20.16
C ASP A 52 -13.48 13.09 -19.73
N VAL A 53 -12.89 14.27 -19.51
CA VAL A 53 -13.58 15.48 -19.02
C VAL A 53 -14.74 15.92 -19.94
N ALA A 54 -14.75 15.46 -21.19
CA ALA A 54 -15.81 15.73 -22.16
C ALA A 54 -17.09 14.92 -21.92
N HIS A 55 -17.00 13.75 -21.28
CA HIS A 55 -18.14 12.83 -21.11
C HIS A 55 -18.36 12.37 -19.66
N ALA A 56 -17.37 12.54 -18.77
CA ALA A 56 -17.48 12.20 -17.37
C ALA A 56 -18.30 13.25 -16.61
N SER A 57 -19.25 12.80 -15.79
CA SER A 57 -19.95 13.70 -14.87
C SER A 57 -18.98 14.23 -13.81
N ALA A 58 -19.17 15.48 -13.37
CA ALA A 58 -18.33 16.11 -12.35
C ALA A 58 -18.21 15.26 -11.06
N LEU A 59 -19.26 14.50 -10.74
CA LEU A 59 -19.28 13.58 -9.60
C LEU A 59 -18.28 12.41 -9.77
N LEU A 60 -18.20 11.82 -10.97
CA LEU A 60 -17.28 10.71 -11.27
C LEU A 60 -15.81 11.15 -11.28
N PHE A 61 -15.56 12.35 -11.81
CA PHE A 61 -14.24 12.97 -11.74
C PHE A 61 -13.82 13.20 -10.29
N LEU A 62 -14.72 13.73 -9.46
CA LEU A 62 -14.43 14.02 -8.06
C LEU A 62 -14.12 12.75 -7.26
N THR A 63 -14.88 11.67 -7.44
CA THR A 63 -14.60 10.39 -6.75
C THR A 63 -13.24 9.83 -7.13
N ARG A 64 -12.89 9.85 -8.43
CA ARG A 64 -11.59 9.39 -8.95
C ARG A 64 -10.43 10.26 -8.46
N TRP A 65 -10.64 11.57 -8.42
CA TRP A 65 -9.67 12.53 -7.91
C TRP A 65 -9.38 12.26 -6.42
N ILE A 66 -10.42 12.06 -5.60
CA ILE A 66 -10.25 11.73 -4.17
C ILE A 66 -9.51 10.40 -3.99
N THR A 67 -9.86 9.34 -4.73
CA THR A 67 -9.16 8.05 -4.60
C THR A 67 -7.71 8.12 -5.05
N HIS A 68 -7.37 8.98 -6.02
CA HIS A 68 -5.98 9.21 -6.43
C HIS A 68 -5.12 9.76 -5.28
N PHE A 69 -5.68 10.54 -4.35
CA PHE A 69 -4.95 10.97 -3.14
C PHE A 69 -5.00 9.94 -2.01
N CYS A 70 -6.09 9.20 -1.87
CA CYS A 70 -6.20 8.17 -0.83
C CYS A 70 -5.13 7.09 -0.96
N ALA A 71 -4.83 6.61 -2.17
CA ALA A 71 -3.84 5.55 -2.35
C ALA A 71 -2.42 5.96 -1.90
N PRO A 72 -1.83 7.10 -2.33
CA PRO A 72 -0.55 7.59 -1.81
C PRO A 72 -0.57 7.85 -0.31
N THR A 73 -1.62 8.47 0.23
CA THR A 73 -1.73 8.73 1.68
C THR A 73 -1.76 7.43 2.47
N PHE A 74 -2.50 6.43 2.00
CA PHE A 74 -2.62 5.13 2.62
C PHE A 74 -1.27 4.39 2.67
N VAL A 75 -0.55 4.33 1.54
CA VAL A 75 0.78 3.70 1.47
C VAL A 75 1.79 4.44 2.36
N PHE A 76 1.77 5.78 2.36
CA PHE A 76 2.62 6.60 3.22
C PHE A 76 2.38 6.33 4.70
N LEU A 77 1.11 6.37 5.15
CA LEU A 77 0.74 6.09 6.54
C LEU A 77 1.03 4.64 6.95
N ALA A 78 0.93 3.67 6.04
CA ALA A 78 1.37 2.30 6.28
C ALA A 78 2.87 2.24 6.55
N GLY A 79 3.70 2.94 5.76
CA GLY A 79 5.14 3.05 5.99
C GLY A 79 5.48 3.72 7.34
N VAL A 80 4.83 4.84 7.66
CA VAL A 80 4.98 5.51 8.97
C VAL A 80 4.58 4.58 10.12
N SER A 81 3.51 3.81 9.97
CA SER A 81 3.06 2.84 10.98
C SER A 81 4.11 1.77 11.25
N VAL A 82 4.77 1.25 10.20
CA VAL A 82 5.87 0.30 10.34
C VAL A 82 7.08 0.93 11.02
N PHE A 83 7.43 2.16 10.66
CA PHE A 83 8.55 2.89 11.29
C PHE A 83 8.31 3.11 12.80
N LEU A 84 7.11 3.56 13.19
CA LEU A 84 6.73 3.71 14.60
C LEU A 84 6.69 2.36 15.32
N TYR A 85 6.24 1.30 14.65
CA TYR A 85 6.27 -0.05 15.21
C TYR A 85 7.69 -0.55 15.42
N GLN A 86 8.61 -0.30 14.48
CA GLN A 86 10.01 -0.68 14.61
C GLN A 86 10.68 -0.02 15.82
N GLN A 87 10.38 1.26 16.10
CA GLN A 87 10.94 1.98 17.25
C GLN A 87 10.51 1.37 18.60
N LYS A 88 9.33 0.74 18.65
CA LYS A 88 8.78 0.15 19.88
C LYS A 88 9.23 -1.28 20.13
N GLN A 89 9.84 -1.94 19.14
CA GLN A 89 10.18 -3.36 19.21
C GLN A 89 11.67 -3.60 19.47
N ALA A 90 11.96 -4.52 20.40
CA ALA A 90 13.31 -4.85 20.86
C ALA A 90 14.17 -5.66 19.85
N GLY A 91 13.88 -5.60 18.54
CA GLY A 91 14.71 -6.30 17.55
C GLY A 91 14.20 -6.22 16.10
N ARG A 92 15.11 -5.85 15.18
CA ARG A 92 14.84 -5.72 13.74
C ARG A 92 14.38 -7.04 13.11
N GLY A 93 14.91 -8.18 13.56
CA GLY A 93 14.54 -9.51 13.05
C GLY A 93 13.07 -9.89 13.37
N LYS A 94 12.55 -9.50 14.54
CA LYS A 94 11.14 -9.74 14.90
C LYS A 94 10.20 -8.94 14.00
N VAL A 95 10.55 -7.69 13.71
CA VAL A 95 9.80 -6.82 12.81
C VAL A 95 9.86 -7.35 11.37
N SER A 96 11.05 -7.69 10.87
CA SER A 96 11.23 -8.28 9.53
C SER A 96 10.40 -9.56 9.34
N ARG A 97 10.48 -10.52 10.27
CA ARG A 97 9.69 -11.75 10.19
C ARG A 97 8.19 -11.49 10.26
N PHE A 98 7.75 -10.55 11.09
CA PHE A 98 6.34 -10.14 11.18
C PHE A 98 5.82 -9.55 9.86
N LEU A 99 6.61 -8.69 9.21
CA LEU A 99 6.25 -8.13 7.91
C LEU A 99 6.23 -9.20 6.82
N LEU A 100 7.22 -10.10 6.79
CA LEU A 100 7.32 -11.13 5.77
C LEU A 100 6.15 -12.11 5.83
N THR A 101 5.81 -12.63 7.02
CA THR A 101 4.72 -13.59 7.17
C THR A 101 3.38 -12.96 6.85
N ARG A 102 3.10 -11.75 7.36
CA ARG A 102 1.85 -11.05 7.06
C ARG A 102 1.75 -10.64 5.60
N GLY A 103 2.83 -10.14 5.01
CA GLY A 103 2.87 -9.75 3.61
C GLY A 103 2.55 -10.93 2.70
N LEU A 104 3.18 -12.09 2.93
CA LEU A 104 2.91 -13.30 2.17
C LEU A 104 1.48 -13.81 2.37
N TRP A 105 0.94 -13.72 3.58
CA TRP A 105 -0.47 -14.03 3.84
C TRP A 105 -1.43 -13.14 3.03
N LEU A 106 -1.16 -11.84 2.91
CA LEU A 106 -1.98 -10.93 2.10
C LEU A 106 -1.90 -11.25 0.60
N VAL A 107 -0.70 -11.59 0.10
CA VAL A 107 -0.49 -12.03 -1.29
C VAL A 107 -1.32 -13.27 -1.59
N VAL A 108 -1.30 -14.27 -0.71
CA VAL A 108 -2.09 -15.50 -0.87
C VAL A 108 -3.59 -15.22 -0.76
N LEU A 109 -3.99 -14.39 0.22
CA LEU A 109 -5.39 -14.00 0.39
C LEU A 109 -5.96 -13.36 -0.87
N GLU A 110 -5.19 -12.48 -1.51
CA GLU A 110 -5.58 -11.84 -2.76
C GLU A 110 -5.78 -12.85 -3.88
N LEU A 111 -4.76 -13.67 -4.15
CA LEU A 111 -4.76 -14.61 -5.27
C LEU A 111 -5.83 -15.68 -5.13
N VAL A 112 -6.11 -16.11 -3.90
CA VAL A 112 -7.03 -17.22 -3.66
C VAL A 112 -8.42 -16.70 -3.34
N LEU A 113 -8.57 -15.93 -2.26
CA LEU A 113 -9.88 -15.58 -1.70
C LEU A 113 -10.53 -14.42 -2.47
N ILE A 114 -9.81 -13.32 -2.67
CA ILE A 114 -10.38 -12.10 -3.28
C ILE A 114 -10.71 -12.34 -4.75
N ASN A 115 -9.77 -12.92 -5.50
CA ASN A 115 -9.99 -13.29 -6.90
C ASN A 115 -11.18 -14.25 -7.05
N PHE A 116 -11.29 -15.26 -6.17
CA PHE A 116 -12.42 -16.19 -6.19
C PHE A 116 -13.76 -15.51 -5.85
N LEU A 117 -13.80 -14.67 -4.81
CA LEU A 117 -15.03 -13.97 -4.39
C LEU A 117 -15.57 -13.01 -5.46
N LEU A 118 -14.68 -12.30 -6.14
CA LEU A 118 -15.07 -11.28 -7.12
C LEU A 118 -15.51 -11.89 -8.46
N GLN A 119 -14.89 -12.99 -8.89
CA GLN A 119 -15.14 -13.55 -10.22
C GLN A 119 -15.90 -14.86 -10.22
N TRP A 120 -16.07 -15.50 -9.05
CA TRP A 120 -16.55 -16.88 -8.95
C TRP A 120 -15.75 -17.85 -9.84
N GLY A 121 -14.46 -17.57 -10.04
CA GLY A 121 -13.56 -18.27 -10.95
C GLY A 121 -12.19 -17.59 -11.04
N TYR A 122 -11.31 -18.07 -11.93
CA TYR A 122 -9.96 -17.54 -12.14
C TYR A 122 -9.72 -17.13 -13.61
N ASN A 123 -10.71 -16.48 -14.22
CA ASN A 123 -10.62 -16.07 -15.63
C ASN A 123 -9.62 -14.92 -15.82
N LEU A 124 -9.56 -13.98 -14.87
CA LEU A 124 -8.61 -12.89 -14.84
C LEU A 124 -8.03 -12.77 -13.42
N VAL A 125 -6.71 -12.64 -13.28
CA VAL A 125 -6.14 -12.33 -11.96
C VAL A 125 -6.17 -10.82 -11.77
N LEU A 126 -6.98 -10.36 -10.83
CA LEU A 126 -7.04 -8.96 -10.40
C LEU A 126 -6.04 -8.76 -9.27
N LEU A 127 -5.15 -7.79 -9.46
CA LEU A 127 -4.10 -7.42 -8.53
C LEU A 127 -4.48 -6.07 -7.92
N GLU A 128 -5.26 -6.11 -6.86
CA GLU A 128 -5.75 -4.92 -6.18
C GLU A 128 -4.72 -4.40 -5.15
N VAL A 129 -5.16 -3.49 -4.31
CA VAL A 129 -4.31 -2.80 -3.34
C VAL A 129 -3.74 -3.78 -2.30
N ILE A 130 -4.46 -4.86 -1.98
CA ILE A 130 -4.01 -5.90 -1.03
C ILE A 130 -2.76 -6.60 -1.57
N TRP A 131 -2.70 -6.87 -2.88
CA TRP A 131 -1.50 -7.41 -3.54
C TRP A 131 -0.27 -6.52 -3.33
N VAL A 132 -0.42 -5.24 -3.67
CA VAL A 132 0.67 -4.26 -3.59
C VAL A 132 1.11 -4.05 -2.14
N LEU A 133 0.17 -4.06 -1.19
CA LEU A 133 0.48 -4.03 0.24
C LEU A 133 1.28 -5.25 0.70
N GLY A 134 0.88 -6.45 0.26
CA GLY A 134 1.58 -7.68 0.59
C GLY A 134 3.04 -7.65 0.13
N TRP A 135 3.27 -7.29 -1.14
CA TRP A 135 4.62 -7.14 -1.68
C TRP A 135 5.40 -6.00 -1.04
N SER A 136 4.75 -4.89 -0.73
CA SER A 136 5.39 -3.77 -0.02
C SER A 136 5.89 -4.20 1.36
N MET A 137 5.12 -5.01 2.10
CA MET A 137 5.56 -5.56 3.38
C MET A 137 6.73 -6.55 3.22
N VAL A 138 6.68 -7.42 2.21
CA VAL A 138 7.77 -8.36 1.90
C VAL A 138 9.06 -7.61 1.54
N LEU A 139 8.96 -6.60 0.68
CA LEU A 139 10.08 -5.76 0.29
C LEU A 139 10.65 -5.01 1.50
N LEU A 140 9.79 -4.41 2.31
CA LEU A 140 10.19 -3.68 3.51
C LEU A 140 10.81 -4.60 4.57
N ALA A 141 10.42 -5.88 4.62
CA ALA A 141 11.04 -6.87 5.50
C ALA A 141 12.53 -7.07 5.16
N GLY A 142 12.90 -7.03 3.88
CA GLY A 142 14.30 -7.02 3.43
C GLY A 142 14.96 -5.66 3.62
N LEU A 143 14.27 -4.59 3.25
CA LEU A 143 14.78 -3.22 3.30
C LEU A 143 15.11 -2.73 4.72
N ILE A 144 14.48 -3.32 5.75
CA ILE A 144 14.74 -2.97 7.15
C ILE A 144 16.17 -3.29 7.61
N TRP A 145 16.87 -4.17 6.90
CA TRP A 145 18.27 -4.54 7.16
C TRP A 145 19.25 -3.56 6.53
N LEU A 146 18.77 -2.70 5.63
CA LEU A 146 19.59 -1.78 4.86
C LEU A 146 19.91 -0.52 5.69
N PRO A 147 21.13 0.04 5.58
CA PRO A 147 21.45 1.29 6.23
C PRO A 147 20.61 2.44 5.66
N ARG A 148 20.29 3.43 6.52
CA ARG A 148 19.38 4.54 6.18
C ARG A 148 19.82 5.36 4.97
N TRP A 149 21.13 5.52 4.75
CA TRP A 149 21.64 6.25 3.59
C TRP A 149 21.23 5.60 2.28
N LEU A 150 21.26 4.26 2.21
CA LEU A 150 20.91 3.52 1.00
C LEU A 150 19.40 3.58 0.71
N LEU A 151 18.57 3.65 1.76
CA LEU A 151 17.13 3.93 1.63
C LEU A 151 16.88 5.30 1.02
N VAL A 152 17.61 6.33 1.49
CA VAL A 152 17.48 7.70 0.98
C VAL A 152 17.95 7.78 -0.47
N THR A 153 19.07 7.17 -0.81
CA THR A 153 19.55 7.14 -2.21
C THR A 153 18.60 6.37 -3.12
N LEU A 154 17.97 5.29 -2.64
CA LEU A 154 17.01 4.54 -3.43
C LEU A 154 15.73 5.36 -3.65
N ALA A 155 15.21 6.03 -2.62
CA ALA A 155 14.06 6.92 -2.75
C ALA A 155 14.34 8.11 -3.68
N LEU A 156 15.48 8.78 -3.52
CA LEU A 156 15.91 9.85 -4.42
C LEU A 156 16.15 9.36 -5.84
N GLY A 157 16.74 8.17 -6.00
CA GLY A 157 16.94 7.54 -7.29
C GLY A 157 15.63 7.20 -8.00
N MET A 158 14.61 6.74 -7.26
CA MET A 158 13.27 6.53 -7.81
C MET A 158 12.61 7.84 -8.24
N ILE A 159 12.69 8.88 -7.41
CA ILE A 159 12.12 10.20 -7.72
C ILE A 159 12.85 10.82 -8.91
N ALA A 160 14.19 10.89 -8.88
CA ALA A 160 14.97 11.45 -9.98
C ALA A 160 14.79 10.62 -11.26
N GLY A 161 14.76 9.30 -11.14
CA GLY A 161 14.47 8.38 -12.25
C GLY A 161 13.14 8.73 -12.89
N GLN A 162 12.06 8.90 -12.13
CA GLN A 162 10.74 9.23 -12.69
C GLN A 162 10.74 10.54 -13.49
N HIS A 163 11.60 11.50 -13.15
CA HIS A 163 11.74 12.78 -13.85
C HIS A 163 12.69 12.73 -15.04
N LEU A 164 13.62 11.78 -15.05
CA LEU A 164 14.61 11.59 -16.10
C LEU A 164 14.16 10.61 -17.19
N LEU A 165 13.08 9.84 -16.97
CA LEU A 165 12.48 9.00 -18.01
C LEU A 165 11.85 9.89 -19.09
N PRO A 166 12.34 9.86 -20.34
CA PRO A 166 11.69 10.54 -21.45
C PRO A 166 10.26 10.01 -21.63
N THR A 167 9.31 10.90 -21.82
CA THR A 167 7.98 10.55 -22.32
C THR A 167 8.12 9.80 -23.66
N ALA A 168 7.41 8.68 -23.76
CA ALA A 168 7.58 7.63 -24.76
C ALA A 168 7.85 8.12 -26.20
N GLN A 169 9.00 7.73 -26.74
CA GLN A 169 9.25 7.69 -28.19
C GLN A 169 8.41 6.55 -28.81
N PRO A 170 7.96 6.65 -30.07
CA PRO A 170 7.29 5.55 -30.74
C PRO A 170 8.19 4.30 -30.77
N VAL A 171 7.59 3.12 -30.57
CA VAL A 171 8.30 1.85 -30.51
C VAL A 171 8.79 1.45 -31.91
N THR A 172 10.08 1.62 -32.17
CA THR A 172 10.79 1.14 -33.37
C THR A 172 11.48 -0.20 -33.07
N ALA A 173 11.78 -1.01 -34.10
CA ALA A 173 12.45 -2.31 -33.95
C ALA A 173 13.78 -2.25 -33.18
N SER A 174 14.50 -1.12 -33.23
CA SER A 174 15.72 -0.86 -32.47
C SER A 174 15.50 -0.64 -30.97
N ASN A 175 14.29 -0.24 -30.57
CA ASN A 175 13.94 0.16 -29.22
C ASN A 175 13.03 -0.88 -28.54
N LEU A 176 12.81 -2.05 -29.16
CA LEU A 176 11.88 -3.08 -28.68
C LEU A 176 12.28 -3.64 -27.31
N LEU A 177 13.56 -3.90 -27.08
CA LEU A 177 14.07 -4.41 -25.79
C LEU A 177 13.90 -3.36 -24.68
N TRP A 178 14.15 -2.09 -25.00
CA TRP A 178 13.93 -0.96 -24.10
C TRP A 178 12.44 -0.71 -23.85
N ALA A 179 11.58 -0.85 -24.86
CA ALA A 179 10.13 -0.74 -24.72
C ALA A 179 9.52 -1.93 -23.95
N LEU A 180 10.14 -3.12 -23.96
CA LEU A 180 9.69 -4.26 -23.18
C LEU A 180 10.11 -4.17 -21.71
N LEU A 181 11.32 -3.66 -21.46
CA LEU A 181 11.84 -3.46 -20.10
C LEU A 181 11.25 -2.22 -19.41
N TYR A 182 10.80 -1.21 -20.18
CA TYR A 182 10.38 0.10 -19.64
C TYR A 182 9.04 0.64 -20.17
N GLY A 183 8.38 -0.03 -21.13
CA GLY A 183 7.20 0.48 -21.82
C GLY A 183 5.88 0.09 -21.18
N GLY A 184 5.38 0.98 -20.32
CA GLY A 184 3.97 1.06 -19.99
C GLY A 184 3.15 1.66 -21.14
N ARG A 185 2.25 0.83 -21.70
CA ARG A 185 1.01 1.13 -22.45
C ARG A 185 1.13 1.99 -23.73
N PRO A 186 0.73 1.44 -24.91
CA PRO A 186 0.41 2.28 -26.05
C PRO A 186 -0.87 3.08 -25.74
N PHE A 187 -0.77 4.41 -25.70
CA PHE A 187 -1.93 5.29 -25.79
C PHE A 187 -2.49 5.19 -27.22
N SER A 188 -3.54 4.40 -27.41
CA SER A 188 -4.41 4.52 -28.58
C SER A 188 -5.63 5.37 -28.21
N ARG A 189 -5.72 6.51 -28.91
CA ARG A 189 -6.82 7.48 -29.08
C ARG A 189 -8.14 7.21 -28.35
#